data_AF-A0A6N8CR15-F1
#
_entry.id   AF-A0A6N8CR15-F1
#
_cell.length_a   1.000
_cell.length_b   1.000
_cell.length_c   1.000
_cell.angle_alpha   90.00
_cell.angle_beta   90.00
_cell.angle_gamma   90.00
#
_symmetry.space_group_name_H-M   'P 1'
#
loop_
_entity.id
_entity.type
_entity.pdbx_description
1 polymer ?
#
loop_
_entity_poly.entity_id
_entity_poly.type
_entity_poly.pdbx_seq_one_letter_code
_entity_poly.pdbx_strand_id
1 'polypeptide(L)'
;MTFYYPNGKPYKEPCETGKKTIKPMNKNKIQYGNRGMSLEDDLNLTNRYYLERQMAVVHKKPTPVQIVKVDYPKRSQAKITEAYYRRASTTDYNGVFQGKYIDFEAKETHNVNLLPLKNFHDHQIKHMRQVMMQQGICFIIIKFSKKQDVYLLDAGILIRYWDLQHTGGRKSIPRETIEREGYLVPQSYLPRLDYLSVVKQVYL
;
A
#
# COMPACT_ATOMS: atom_id res chain seq x y z
N MET A 1 47.18 19.44 44.29
CA MET A 1 47.85 18.13 44.34
C MET A 1 47.14 17.22 43.36
N THR A 2 47.87 16.54 42.47
CA THR A 2 47.29 15.66 41.46
C THR A 2 47.10 14.26 42.06
N PHE A 3 45.86 13.81 42.20
CA PHE A 3 45.57 12.46 42.66
C PHE A 3 45.71 11.46 41.50
N TYR A 4 46.25 10.27 41.73
CA TYR A 4 46.41 9.22 40.73
C TYR A 4 45.68 7.95 41.16
N TYR A 5 45.10 7.23 40.21
CA TYR A 5 44.52 5.91 40.46
C TYR A 5 45.63 4.83 40.61
N PRO A 6 45.33 3.67 41.21
CA PRO A 6 46.30 2.58 41.41
C PRO A 6 46.93 2.00 40.13
N ASN A 7 46.38 2.34 38.96
CA ASN A 7 46.90 1.99 37.63
C ASN A 7 47.70 3.14 36.97
N GLY A 8 48.11 4.14 37.75
CA GLY A 8 49.04 5.21 37.33
C GLY A 8 48.41 6.33 36.50
N LYS A 9 47.09 6.33 36.27
CA LYS A 9 46.41 7.40 35.51
C LYS A 9 46.00 8.55 36.44
N PRO A 10 46.21 9.82 36.04
CA PRO A 10 45.81 10.97 36.85
C PRO A 10 44.28 11.08 36.94
N TYR A 11 43.79 11.32 38.15
CA TYR A 11 42.39 11.59 38.46
C TYR A 11 41.98 12.92 37.84
N LYS A 12 40.92 12.91 37.01
CA LYS A 12 40.31 14.10 36.44
C LYS A 12 38.97 14.33 37.13
N GLU A 13 38.79 15.48 37.77
CA GLU A 13 37.49 15.89 38.31
C GLU A 13 36.48 16.06 37.16
N PRO A 14 35.23 15.61 37.31
CA PRO A 14 34.20 15.84 36.31
C PRO A 14 33.83 17.33 36.31
N CYS A 15 34.11 18.03 35.22
CA CYS A 15 33.71 19.42 35.04
C CYS A 15 32.25 19.47 34.58
N GLU A 16 31.35 19.98 35.44
CA GLU A 16 30.01 20.37 35.02
C GLU A 16 30.07 21.63 34.16
N THR A 17 29.74 21.52 32.86
CA THR A 17 28.86 22.43 32.11
C THR A 17 28.91 22.11 30.60
N GLY A 18 27.73 21.83 30.03
CA GLY A 18 27.58 21.63 28.58
C GLY A 18 26.33 20.81 28.24
N LYS A 19 25.15 21.46 28.30
CA LYS A 19 23.85 20.87 27.95
C LYS A 19 23.85 20.35 26.50
N LYS A 20 24.12 19.06 26.30
CA LYS A 20 23.68 18.29 25.13
C LYS A 20 22.47 17.47 25.56
N THR A 21 21.28 17.91 25.17
CA THR A 21 20.02 17.20 25.39
C THR A 21 20.03 15.90 24.58
N ILE A 22 20.48 14.82 25.20
CA ILE A 22 20.24 13.46 24.73
C ILE A 22 18.74 13.23 24.91
N LYS A 23 17.96 13.25 23.82
CA LYS A 23 16.55 12.87 23.86
C LYS A 23 16.47 11.39 24.32
N PRO A 24 15.71 11.05 25.36
CA PRO A 24 15.52 9.65 25.73
C PRO A 24 14.77 8.95 24.60
N MET A 25 15.37 7.87 24.10
CA MET A 25 14.76 6.93 23.17
C MET A 25 13.57 6.28 23.88
N ASN A 26 12.36 6.67 23.47
CA ASN A 26 11.11 6.23 24.08
C ASN A 26 10.97 4.71 23.94
N LYS A 27 11.18 3.97 25.05
CA LYS A 27 10.83 2.56 25.16
C LYS A 27 9.31 2.45 25.25
N ASN A 28 8.74 1.60 24.42
CA ASN A 28 7.36 1.10 24.47
C ASN A 28 6.28 2.17 24.52
N LYS A 29 6.02 2.81 23.37
CA LYS A 29 4.70 3.38 23.12
C LYS A 29 3.73 2.21 22.91
N ILE A 30 2.99 1.84 23.95
CA ILE A 30 1.78 1.03 23.78
C ILE A 30 0.94 1.77 22.75
N GLN A 31 0.78 1.14 21.57
CA GLN A 31 0.13 1.75 20.41
C GLN A 31 -1.38 1.74 20.68
N TYR A 32 -1.86 2.78 21.35
CA TYR A 32 -3.29 3.03 21.52
C TYR A 32 -3.94 3.13 20.13
N GLY A 33 -4.67 2.08 19.74
CA GLY A 33 -5.68 2.03 18.67
C GLY A 33 -5.25 2.53 17.30
N ASN A 34 -5.23 1.64 16.31
CA ASN A 34 -5.01 1.91 14.88
C ASN A 34 -5.99 2.94 14.26
N ARG A 35 -5.95 4.20 14.68
CA ARG A 35 -6.61 5.33 14.03
C ARG A 35 -5.56 5.99 13.13
N GLY A 36 -5.29 5.34 11.99
CA GLY A 36 -4.29 5.82 11.02
C GLY A 36 -3.58 4.73 10.20
N MET A 37 -4.18 3.56 10.01
CA MET A 37 -3.63 2.54 9.10
C MET A 37 -3.70 3.01 7.64
N SER A 38 -2.65 2.68 6.89
CA SER A 38 -2.62 2.94 5.45
C SER A 38 -3.68 2.09 4.74
N LEU A 39 -4.15 2.54 3.57
CA LEU A 39 -5.04 1.71 2.74
C LEU A 39 -4.45 0.32 2.48
N GLU A 40 -3.15 0.23 2.28
CA GLU A 40 -2.45 -1.03 2.04
C GLU A 40 -2.56 -1.99 3.24
N ASP A 41 -2.36 -1.49 4.46
CA ASP A 41 -2.47 -2.31 5.67
C ASP A 41 -3.90 -2.84 5.85
N ASP A 42 -4.90 -1.97 5.65
CA ASP A 42 -6.31 -2.34 5.72
C ASP A 42 -6.67 -3.43 4.69
N LEU A 43 -6.13 -3.34 3.47
CA LEU A 43 -6.29 -4.34 2.42
C LEU A 43 -5.57 -5.65 2.74
N ASN A 44 -4.35 -5.60 3.25
CA ASN A 44 -3.60 -6.81 3.62
C ASN A 44 -4.30 -7.57 4.75
N LEU A 45 -4.84 -6.86 5.76
CA LEU A 45 -5.65 -7.46 6.83
C LEU A 45 -6.95 -8.07 6.28
N THR A 46 -7.61 -7.36 5.37
CA THR A 46 -8.83 -7.82 4.70
C THR A 46 -8.59 -9.08 3.87
N ASN A 47 -7.55 -9.09 3.03
CA ASN A 47 -7.22 -10.22 2.17
C ASN A 47 -6.85 -11.46 2.98
N ARG A 48 -6.12 -11.27 4.09
CA ARG A 48 -5.82 -12.37 5.03
C ARG A 48 -7.09 -12.92 5.67
N TYR A 49 -8.01 -12.05 6.09
CA TYR A 49 -9.32 -12.49 6.60
C TYR A 49 -10.11 -13.30 5.56
N TYR A 50 -10.14 -12.86 4.29
CA TYR A 50 -10.79 -13.61 3.22
C TYR A 50 -10.15 -14.97 2.96
N LEU A 51 -8.82 -15.05 3.02
CA LEU A 51 -8.07 -16.30 2.85
C LEU A 51 -8.34 -17.28 4.00
N GLU A 52 -8.20 -16.81 5.26
CA GLU A 52 -8.41 -17.62 6.47
C GLU A 52 -9.83 -18.19 6.54
N ARG A 53 -10.82 -17.46 6.02
CA ARG A 53 -12.23 -17.88 5.95
C ARG A 53 -12.61 -18.58 4.65
N GLN A 54 -11.66 -18.89 3.78
CA GLN A 54 -11.91 -19.56 2.49
C GLN A 54 -12.93 -18.82 1.59
N MET A 55 -13.01 -17.50 1.72
CA MET A 55 -13.93 -16.68 0.92
C MET A 55 -13.33 -16.36 -0.45
N ALA A 56 -12.05 -15.99 -0.49
CA ALA A 56 -11.31 -15.69 -1.71
C ALA A 56 -9.81 -15.89 -1.48
N VAL A 57 -9.05 -16.07 -2.56
CA VAL A 57 -7.59 -16.16 -2.53
C VAL A 57 -7.04 -14.95 -3.28
N VAL A 58 -6.73 -13.88 -2.54
CA VAL A 58 -6.25 -12.60 -3.09
C VAL A 58 -4.95 -12.23 -2.39
N HIS A 59 -3.94 -11.83 -3.18
CA HIS A 59 -2.62 -11.46 -2.68
C HIS A 59 -2.12 -10.15 -3.29
N LYS A 60 -1.26 -9.46 -2.55
CA LYS A 60 -0.45 -8.37 -3.07
C LYS A 60 0.76 -8.95 -3.80
N LYS A 61 1.05 -8.44 -4.99
CA LYS A 61 2.30 -8.75 -5.71
C LYS A 61 3.47 -8.07 -5.00
N PRO A 62 4.59 -8.78 -4.78
CA PRO A 62 5.76 -8.19 -4.16
C PRO A 62 6.38 -7.12 -5.08
N THR A 63 7.04 -6.13 -4.47
CA THR A 63 7.75 -5.10 -5.21
C THR A 63 8.81 -5.74 -6.12
N PRO A 64 8.77 -5.48 -7.44
CA PRO A 64 9.69 -6.13 -8.36
C PRO A 64 11.12 -5.61 -8.18
N VAL A 65 12.03 -6.53 -7.91
CA VAL A 65 13.47 -6.26 -7.74
C VAL A 65 14.27 -7.13 -8.69
N GLN A 66 15.28 -6.55 -9.33
CA GLN A 66 16.31 -7.28 -10.06
C GLN A 66 17.45 -7.59 -9.11
N ILE A 67 17.60 -8.86 -8.76
CA ILE A 67 18.71 -9.33 -7.96
C ILE A 67 19.94 -9.44 -8.87
N VAL A 68 21.04 -8.79 -8.48
CA VAL A 68 22.30 -8.79 -9.25
C VAL A 68 23.34 -9.66 -8.57
N LYS A 69 23.45 -9.57 -7.23
CA LYS A 69 24.40 -10.37 -6.47
C LYS A 69 23.78 -10.95 -5.22
N VAL A 70 24.09 -12.23 -4.97
CA VAL A 70 23.66 -13.00 -3.81
C VAL A 70 24.86 -13.70 -3.20
N ASP A 71 25.04 -13.52 -1.89
CA ASP A 71 26.02 -14.24 -1.10
C ASP A 71 25.35 -15.39 -0.33
N TYR A 72 26.05 -16.51 -0.16
CA TYR A 72 25.55 -17.70 0.54
C TYR A 72 26.46 -18.04 1.74
N PRO A 73 26.29 -17.38 2.90
CA PRO A 73 27.14 -17.62 4.05
C PRO A 73 27.02 -19.04 4.63
N LYS A 74 25.86 -19.69 4.45
CA LYS A 74 25.57 -21.08 4.85
C LYS A 74 24.56 -21.69 3.88
N ARG A 75 24.49 -23.03 3.78
CA ARG A 75 23.54 -23.74 2.88
C ARG A 75 22.06 -23.37 3.08
N SER A 76 21.68 -22.91 4.27
CA SER A 76 20.30 -22.54 4.63
C SER A 76 19.98 -21.05 4.46
N GLN A 77 20.92 -20.23 4.00
CA GLN A 77 20.76 -18.78 3.97
C GLN A 77 21.28 -18.20 2.65
N ALA A 78 20.42 -17.43 1.99
CA ALA A 78 20.77 -16.59 0.85
C ALA A 78 20.65 -15.12 1.27
N LYS A 79 21.69 -14.34 1.02
CA LYS A 79 21.72 -12.90 1.31
C LYS A 79 21.86 -12.14 0.00
N ILE A 80 20.82 -11.41 -0.39
CA ILE A 80 20.90 -10.47 -1.51
C ILE A 80 21.81 -9.31 -1.08
N THR A 81 22.92 -9.11 -1.79
CA THR A 81 23.87 -8.03 -1.50
C THR A 81 23.73 -6.85 -2.45
N GLU A 82 23.19 -7.09 -3.65
CA GLU A 82 22.98 -6.06 -4.66
C GLU A 82 21.69 -6.35 -5.42
N ALA A 83 20.80 -5.37 -5.45
CA ALA A 83 19.57 -5.42 -6.23
C ALA A 83 19.14 -4.02 -6.66
N TYR A 84 18.48 -3.95 -7.81
CA TYR A 84 17.89 -2.72 -8.34
C TYR A 84 16.37 -2.85 -8.41
N TYR A 85 15.64 -1.80 -8.05
CA TYR A 85 14.21 -1.76 -8.26
C TYR A 85 13.88 -1.80 -9.75
N ARG A 86 12.89 -2.62 -10.12
CA ARG A 86 12.31 -2.60 -11.46
C ARG A 86 10.97 -1.87 -11.43
N ARG A 87 10.57 -1.32 -12.58
CA ARG A 87 9.23 -0.78 -12.74
C ARG A 87 8.24 -1.95 -12.77
N ALA A 88 7.21 -1.89 -11.94
CA ALA A 88 6.08 -2.82 -12.06
C ALA A 88 5.48 -2.73 -13.47
N SER A 89 5.01 -3.86 -13.99
CA SER A 89 4.34 -3.92 -15.31
C SER A 89 2.84 -4.19 -15.17
N THR A 90 2.38 -4.51 -13.97
CA THR A 90 1.01 -4.89 -13.66
C THR A 90 0.52 -4.11 -12.44
N THR A 91 -0.76 -4.27 -12.13
CA THR A 91 -1.40 -3.85 -10.86
C THR A 91 -0.86 -4.59 -9.65
N ASP A 92 -1.09 -4.00 -8.46
CA ASP A 92 -0.55 -4.50 -7.19
C ASP A 92 -1.28 -5.72 -6.61
N TYR A 93 -2.59 -5.91 -6.84
CA TYR A 93 -3.35 -7.01 -6.23
C TYR A 93 -4.03 -7.89 -7.27
N ASN A 94 -4.02 -9.19 -7.06
CA ASN A 94 -4.82 -10.13 -7.85
C ASN A 94 -5.18 -11.41 -7.08
N GLY A 95 -6.10 -12.18 -7.66
CA GLY A 95 -6.56 -13.40 -7.03
C GLY A 95 -7.73 -14.07 -7.74
N VAL A 96 -8.37 -14.97 -7.01
CA VAL A 96 -9.57 -15.68 -7.45
C VAL A 96 -10.68 -15.58 -6.40
N PHE A 97 -11.90 -15.35 -6.89
CA PHE A 97 -13.13 -15.34 -6.11
C PHE A 97 -14.24 -15.99 -6.91
N GLN A 98 -14.89 -17.01 -6.34
CA GLN A 98 -15.97 -17.75 -7.00
C GLN A 98 -15.61 -18.23 -8.43
N GLY A 99 -14.37 -18.66 -8.65
CA GLY A 99 -13.88 -19.14 -9.94
C GLY A 99 -13.58 -18.04 -10.98
N LYS A 100 -13.74 -16.76 -10.62
CA LYS A 100 -13.40 -15.61 -11.47
C LYS A 100 -12.07 -14.99 -11.05
N TYR A 101 -11.28 -14.57 -12.05
CA TYR A 101 -10.07 -13.79 -11.82
C TYR A 101 -10.44 -12.39 -11.36
N ILE A 102 -9.84 -11.94 -10.25
CA ILE A 102 -9.94 -10.59 -9.73
C ILE A 102 -8.56 -9.93 -9.83
N ASP A 103 -8.53 -8.68 -10.25
CA ASP A 103 -7.34 -7.86 -10.36
C ASP A 103 -7.66 -6.42 -9.98
N PHE A 104 -6.91 -5.84 -9.04
CA PHE A 104 -7.16 -4.45 -8.67
C PHE A 104 -5.92 -3.70 -8.25
N GLU A 105 -6.06 -2.38 -8.35
CA GLU A 105 -5.09 -1.40 -7.87
C GLU A 105 -5.64 -0.68 -6.64
N ALA A 106 -4.76 -0.23 -5.74
CA ALA A 106 -5.17 0.51 -4.55
C ALA A 106 -4.49 1.89 -4.53
N LYS A 107 -5.28 2.96 -4.44
CA LYS A 107 -4.75 4.33 -4.38
C LYS A 107 -5.36 5.11 -3.24
N GLU A 108 -4.49 5.75 -2.48
CA GLU A 108 -4.86 6.66 -1.41
C GLU A 108 -4.57 8.11 -1.85
N THR A 109 -5.50 9.03 -1.55
CA THR A 109 -5.36 10.45 -1.88
C THR A 109 -5.74 11.35 -0.70
N HIS A 110 -4.87 12.31 -0.41
CA HIS A 110 -5.15 13.37 0.56
C HIS A 110 -5.98 14.53 -0.03
N ASN A 111 -6.24 14.52 -1.35
CA ASN A 111 -7.16 15.47 -1.95
C ASN A 111 -8.60 15.14 -1.52
N VAL A 112 -9.40 16.17 -1.22
CA VAL A 112 -10.76 15.97 -0.70
C VAL A 112 -11.74 15.64 -1.82
N ASN A 113 -11.55 16.26 -3.00
CA ASN A 113 -12.58 16.32 -4.05
C ASN A 113 -12.17 15.67 -5.38
N LEU A 114 -10.96 15.09 -5.48
CA LEU A 114 -10.49 14.49 -6.73
C LEU A 114 -9.44 13.40 -6.52
N LEU A 115 -9.34 12.52 -7.51
CA LEU A 115 -8.27 11.55 -7.68
C LEU A 115 -7.39 11.99 -8.87
N PRO A 116 -6.13 12.40 -8.65
CA PRO A 116 -5.22 12.74 -9.74
C PRO A 116 -4.88 11.51 -10.60
N LEU A 117 -4.98 11.62 -11.93
CA LEU A 117 -4.63 10.51 -12.82
C LEU A 117 -3.13 10.20 -12.77
N LYS A 118 -2.26 11.18 -12.48
CA LYS A 118 -0.81 10.98 -12.29
C LYS A 118 -0.43 9.92 -11.24
N ASN A 119 -1.37 9.51 -10.39
CA ASN A 119 -1.18 8.44 -9.42
C ASN A 119 -1.14 7.04 -10.07
N PHE A 120 -1.54 6.94 -11.34
CA PHE A 120 -1.50 5.76 -12.17
C PHE A 120 -0.43 5.89 -13.26
N HIS A 121 -0.02 4.75 -13.80
CA HIS A 121 1.00 4.65 -14.83
C HIS A 121 0.47 3.90 -16.06
N ASP A 122 1.02 4.21 -17.25
CA ASP A 122 0.57 3.60 -18.52
C ASP A 122 0.54 2.07 -18.50
N HIS A 123 1.53 1.44 -17.87
CA HIS A 123 1.60 -0.02 -17.78
C HIS A 123 0.44 -0.62 -16.98
N GLN A 124 -0.02 0.06 -15.92
CA GLN A 124 -1.18 -0.38 -15.13
C GLN A 124 -2.44 -0.33 -15.99
N ILE A 125 -2.67 0.79 -16.68
CA ILE A 125 -3.85 0.94 -17.54
C ILE A 125 -3.84 -0.06 -18.69
N LYS A 126 -2.67 -0.29 -19.31
CA LYS A 126 -2.51 -1.32 -20.35
C LYS A 126 -2.81 -2.72 -19.82
N HIS A 127 -2.33 -3.06 -18.63
CA HIS A 127 -2.62 -4.34 -17.97
C HIS A 127 -4.11 -4.48 -17.67
N MET A 128 -4.76 -3.46 -17.08
CA MET A 128 -6.19 -3.47 -16.80
C MET A 128 -7.03 -3.75 -18.06
N ARG A 129 -6.70 -3.12 -19.20
CA ARG A 129 -7.35 -3.41 -20.49
C ARG A 129 -7.21 -4.87 -20.89
N GLN A 130 -6.02 -5.44 -20.75
CA GLN A 130 -5.76 -6.85 -21.09
C GLN A 130 -6.57 -7.79 -20.19
N VAL A 131 -6.68 -7.50 -18.89
CA VAL A 131 -7.50 -8.27 -17.96
C VAL A 131 -8.98 -8.22 -18.36
N MET A 132 -9.51 -7.03 -18.62
CA MET A 132 -10.91 -6.87 -19.04
C MET A 132 -11.22 -7.57 -20.36
N MET A 133 -10.29 -7.53 -21.33
CA MET A 133 -10.43 -8.27 -22.60
C MET A 133 -10.57 -9.79 -22.39
N GLN A 134 -9.98 -10.33 -21.33
CA GLN A 134 -10.09 -11.75 -20.95
C GLN A 134 -11.24 -12.01 -19.97
N GLN A 135 -12.19 -11.07 -19.85
CA GLN A 135 -13.35 -11.17 -18.96
C GLN A 135 -12.98 -11.30 -17.47
N GLY A 136 -11.80 -10.83 -17.07
CA GLY A 136 -11.40 -10.71 -15.68
C GLY A 136 -12.09 -9.52 -15.00
N ILE A 137 -12.39 -9.66 -13.71
CA ILE A 137 -12.95 -8.57 -12.89
C ILE A 137 -11.80 -7.62 -12.55
N CYS A 138 -11.86 -6.39 -13.05
CA CYS A 138 -10.80 -5.41 -12.85
C CYS A 138 -11.35 -4.09 -12.30
N PHE A 139 -10.81 -3.62 -11.17
CA PHE A 139 -11.27 -2.40 -10.50
C PHE A 139 -10.14 -1.68 -9.77
N ILE A 140 -10.42 -0.51 -9.19
CA ILE A 140 -9.52 0.21 -8.31
C ILE A 140 -10.23 0.49 -6.99
N ILE A 141 -9.50 0.32 -5.89
CA ILE A 141 -9.92 0.76 -4.56
C ILE A 141 -9.29 2.12 -4.27
N ILE A 142 -10.12 3.11 -3.95
CA ILE A 142 -9.71 4.51 -3.77
C ILE A 142 -10.07 4.95 -2.35
N LYS A 143 -9.07 5.34 -1.54
CA LYS A 143 -9.26 5.94 -0.21
C LYS A 143 -9.07 7.45 -0.26
N PHE A 144 -10.09 8.20 0.15
CA PHE A 144 -10.00 9.64 0.38
C PHE A 144 -9.60 9.90 1.84
N SER A 145 -8.31 9.94 2.15
CA SER A 145 -7.80 9.91 3.54
C SER A 145 -8.37 11.00 4.44
N LYS A 146 -8.69 12.18 3.89
CA LYS A 146 -9.26 13.27 4.70
C LYS A 146 -10.71 13.02 5.12
N LYS A 147 -11.49 12.31 4.31
CA LYS A 147 -12.88 11.95 4.63
C LYS A 147 -13.02 10.52 5.17
N GLN A 148 -11.95 9.72 5.07
CA GLN A 148 -11.92 8.29 5.44
C GLN A 148 -12.90 7.42 4.63
N ASP A 149 -13.42 7.91 3.51
CA ASP A 149 -14.26 7.13 2.61
C ASP A 149 -13.40 6.27 1.67
N VAL A 150 -13.86 5.04 1.41
CA VAL A 150 -13.22 4.10 0.49
C VAL A 150 -14.24 3.69 -0.56
N TYR A 151 -13.84 3.79 -1.83
CA TYR A 151 -14.69 3.45 -2.97
C TYR A 151 -14.04 2.35 -3.81
N LEU A 152 -14.88 1.50 -4.39
CA LEU A 152 -14.54 0.62 -5.49
C LEU A 152 -15.00 1.28 -6.78
N LEU A 153 -14.10 1.41 -7.75
CA LEU A 153 -14.40 1.97 -9.07
C LEU A 153 -14.02 0.96 -10.13
N ASP A 154 -14.96 0.65 -11.03
CA ASP A 154 -14.67 -0.22 -12.19
C ASP A 154 -13.52 0.33 -13.03
N ALA A 155 -12.62 -0.55 -13.48
CA ALA A 155 -11.44 -0.14 -14.24
C ALA A 155 -11.80 0.54 -15.57
N GLY A 156 -12.95 0.21 -16.18
CA GLY A 156 -13.44 0.84 -17.39
C GLY A 156 -13.66 2.34 -17.23
N ILE A 157 -14.09 2.79 -16.04
CA ILE A 157 -14.26 4.21 -15.75
C ILE A 157 -12.89 4.90 -15.69
N LEU A 158 -11.90 4.31 -14.99
CA LEU A 158 -10.55 4.85 -14.95
C LEU A 158 -9.94 4.93 -16.36
N ILE A 159 -10.06 3.87 -17.15
CA ILE A 159 -9.55 3.79 -18.52
C ILE A 159 -10.17 4.91 -19.38
N ARG A 160 -11.48 5.13 -19.28
CA ARG A 160 -12.16 6.23 -20.00
C ARG A 160 -11.57 7.60 -19.65
N TYR A 161 -11.40 7.89 -18.36
CA TYR A 161 -10.79 9.16 -17.93
C TYR A 161 -9.32 9.27 -18.35
N TRP A 162 -8.58 8.16 -18.32
CA TRP A 162 -7.21 8.08 -18.79
C TRP A 162 -7.09 8.43 -20.28
N ASP A 163 -7.97 7.92 -21.12
CA ASP A 163 -7.94 8.19 -22.57
C ASP A 163 -8.37 9.61 -22.89
N LEU A 164 -9.41 10.11 -22.21
CA LEU A 164 -9.86 11.49 -22.37
C LEU A 164 -8.76 12.50 -22.02
N GLN A 165 -7.89 12.23 -21.05
CA GLN A 165 -6.81 13.16 -20.69
C GLN A 165 -5.84 13.43 -21.87
N HIS A 166 -5.69 12.49 -22.80
CA HIS A 166 -4.81 12.62 -23.97
C HIS A 166 -5.46 13.44 -25.09
N THR A 167 -6.78 13.61 -25.05
CA THR A 167 -7.57 14.36 -26.05
C THR A 167 -8.08 15.70 -25.52
N GLY A 168 -7.47 16.22 -24.45
CA GLY A 168 -7.81 17.52 -23.85
C GLY A 168 -8.76 17.45 -22.65
N GLY A 169 -9.11 16.24 -22.20
CA GLY A 169 -9.89 16.02 -20.99
C GLY A 169 -9.14 16.33 -19.68
N ARG A 170 -9.84 16.13 -18.56
CA ARG A 170 -9.30 16.40 -17.21
C ARG A 170 -8.19 15.41 -16.86
N LYS A 171 -7.14 15.89 -16.19
CA LYS A 171 -6.03 15.07 -15.64
C LYS A 171 -6.33 14.49 -14.24
N SER A 172 -7.61 14.41 -13.88
CA SER A 172 -8.11 13.93 -12.60
C SER A 172 -9.57 13.49 -12.72
N ILE A 173 -9.97 12.57 -11.85
CA ILE A 173 -11.35 12.11 -11.71
C ILE A 173 -11.97 12.87 -10.52
N PRO A 174 -13.04 13.66 -10.73
CA PRO A 174 -13.75 14.30 -9.62
C PRO A 174 -14.34 13.26 -8.66
N ARG A 175 -14.33 13.57 -7.36
CA ARG A 175 -14.92 12.70 -6.34
C ARG A 175 -16.40 12.47 -6.57
N GLU A 176 -17.14 13.49 -7.00
CA GLU A 176 -18.57 13.37 -7.35
C GLU A 176 -18.81 12.31 -8.43
N THR A 177 -17.89 12.17 -9.40
CA THR A 177 -17.94 11.09 -10.38
C THR A 177 -17.72 9.74 -9.73
N ILE A 178 -16.75 9.63 -8.82
CA ILE A 178 -16.46 8.39 -8.09
C ILE A 178 -17.63 7.99 -7.18
N GLU A 179 -18.31 8.96 -6.56
CA GLU A 179 -19.50 8.72 -5.75
C GLU A 179 -20.70 8.28 -6.58
N ARG A 180 -20.84 8.82 -7.80
CA ARG A 180 -21.96 8.50 -8.70
C ARG A 180 -21.77 7.17 -9.43
N GLU A 181 -20.56 6.88 -9.88
CA GLU A 181 -20.26 5.74 -10.78
C GLU A 181 -19.47 4.62 -10.09
N GLY A 182 -18.91 4.89 -8.91
CA GLY A 182 -18.30 3.88 -8.06
C GLY A 182 -19.24 3.44 -6.94
N TYR A 183 -18.71 2.56 -6.09
CA TYR A 183 -19.45 1.93 -5.01
C TYR A 183 -18.72 2.18 -3.69
N LEU A 184 -19.45 2.61 -2.66
CA LEU A 184 -18.87 2.76 -1.33
C LEU A 184 -18.51 1.37 -0.78
N VAL A 185 -17.27 1.19 -0.34
CA VAL A 185 -16.83 -0.06 0.28
C VAL A 185 -17.20 -0.02 1.76
N PRO A 186 -18.01 -0.97 2.25
CA PRO A 186 -18.35 -1.04 3.68
C PRO A 186 -17.08 -1.23 4.51
N GLN A 187 -16.93 -0.39 5.55
CA GLN A 187 -15.81 -0.46 6.47
C GLN A 187 -16.28 -1.07 7.78
N SER A 188 -15.63 -2.14 8.23
CA SER A 188 -15.99 -2.82 9.48
C SER A 188 -14.74 -3.22 10.25
N TYR A 189 -14.89 -3.96 11.35
CA TYR A 189 -13.72 -4.49 12.07
C TYR A 189 -13.15 -5.73 11.38
N LEU A 190 -14.00 -6.63 10.88
CA LEU A 190 -13.63 -7.91 10.26
C LEU A 190 -14.68 -8.29 9.19
N PRO A 191 -14.38 -8.14 7.89
CA PRO A 191 -13.17 -7.58 7.31
C PRO A 191 -13.07 -6.04 7.48
N ARG A 192 -11.87 -5.48 7.33
CA ARG A 192 -11.67 -4.01 7.43
C ARG A 192 -12.34 -3.27 6.30
N LEU A 193 -12.12 -3.73 5.06
CA LEU A 193 -12.68 -3.16 3.84
C LEU A 193 -13.44 -4.26 3.11
N ASP A 194 -14.77 -4.31 3.24
CA ASP A 194 -15.54 -5.39 2.65
C ASP A 194 -15.77 -5.21 1.14
N TYR A 195 -14.70 -5.20 0.35
CA TYR A 195 -14.81 -4.98 -1.09
C TYR A 195 -15.40 -6.20 -1.83
N LEU A 196 -15.28 -7.42 -1.29
CA LEU A 196 -15.84 -8.60 -1.95
C LEU A 196 -17.36 -8.63 -1.97
N SER A 197 -18.04 -8.05 -0.97
CA SER A 197 -19.50 -7.93 -1.01
C SER A 197 -19.94 -7.02 -2.16
N VAL A 198 -19.22 -5.91 -2.37
CA VAL A 198 -19.41 -5.02 -3.52
C VAL A 198 -19.11 -5.75 -4.83
N VAL A 199 -17.98 -6.46 -4.93
CA VAL A 199 -17.62 -7.22 -6.13
C VAL A 199 -18.71 -8.24 -6.47
N LYS A 200 -19.21 -8.97 -5.46
CA LYS A 200 -20.29 -9.92 -5.66
C LYS A 200 -21.54 -9.23 -6.20
N GLN A 201 -21.98 -8.14 -5.59
CA GLN A 201 -23.19 -7.43 -6.02
C GLN A 201 -23.10 -6.87 -7.45
N VAL A 202 -21.92 -6.43 -7.87
CA VAL A 202 -21.72 -5.72 -9.15
C VAL A 202 -21.41 -6.67 -10.30
N TYR A 203 -20.67 -7.74 -10.06
CA TYR A 203 -20.10 -8.59 -11.12
C TYR A 203 -20.60 -10.04 -11.13
N LEU A 204 -21.30 -10.51 -10.09
CA LEU A 204 -21.69 -11.93 -9.93
C LEU A 204 -23.18 -12.10 -9.64
#